data_AF-A0A967MXC8-F1
#
_entry.id   AF-A0A967MXC8-F1
#
_cell.length_a   1.000
_cell.length_b   1.000
_cell.length_c   1.000
_cell.angle_alpha   90.00
_cell.angle_beta   90.00
_cell.angle_gamma   90.00
#
_symmetry.space_group_name_H-M   'P 1'
#
loop_
_entity.id
_entity.type
_entity.pdbx_description
1 polymer ?
#
loop_
_entity_poly.entity_id
_entity_poly.type
_entity_poly.pdbx_seq_one_letter_code
_entity_poly.pdbx_strand_id
1 'polypeptide(L)'
;VRLINTLEGDRTALRKLIKDDRNKNAENLRKIIASADGLQVTADKLSTSHHMSNVMFNVMRGGIFADQYWIDTADFIKFVETHNLSVIQTETEFFSQLPVRTKISELHSLAEEHGSTDLIRLSYTYLPLTFSRRHGDPSRPWNRFAINLKKADGSQQLNYEGNWRDIFQNWEALAYSYPEYVEGMIFIFLSATTVDGYNPYRITRAGIDWEIPEPGNPWANIGYWSDHQVIYLLKLMEISTKIHPGKLRDYLNRPILSYANVPYQIKPYSELQKDPYNTINFNFNLEQEIERRVKINGTDGKLVYDHNDQVLHRNLAEKLLTLLLA
;
A
#
# COMPACT_ATOMS: atom_id res chain seq x y z
N VAL A 1 10.99 34.57 18.59
CA VAL A 1 10.35 35.09 19.83
C VAL A 1 10.06 33.96 20.83
N ARG A 2 9.19 32.97 20.56
CA ARG A 2 8.87 31.87 21.52
C ARG A 2 10.09 31.09 22.03
N LEU A 3 11.00 30.67 21.14
CA LEU A 3 12.20 29.92 21.54
C LEU A 3 13.15 30.78 22.39
N ILE A 4 13.37 32.04 22.00
CA ILE A 4 14.22 32.99 22.74
C ILE A 4 13.69 33.18 24.16
N ASN A 5 12.39 33.47 24.31
CA ASN A 5 11.76 33.60 25.63
C ASN A 5 11.86 32.31 26.46
N THR A 6 11.81 31.14 25.81
CA THR A 6 11.97 29.84 26.49
C THR A 6 13.41 29.64 26.97
N LEU A 7 14.40 30.11 26.20
CA LEU A 7 15.83 30.04 26.55
C LEU A 7 16.23 31.02 27.66
N GLU A 8 15.56 32.17 27.73
CA GLU A 8 15.75 33.20 28.76
C GLU A 8 15.02 32.89 30.08
N GLY A 9 14.11 31.92 30.08
CA GLY A 9 13.35 31.47 31.25
C GLY A 9 14.12 30.52 32.20
N ASP A 10 13.40 29.78 33.03
CA ASP A 10 14.00 28.84 33.99
C ASP A 10 14.73 27.68 33.28
N ARG A 11 16.06 27.68 33.39
CA ARG A 11 16.95 26.66 32.82
C ARG A 11 16.69 25.26 33.39
N THR A 12 16.23 25.14 34.63
CA THR A 12 15.93 23.84 35.25
C THR A 12 14.65 23.27 34.64
N ALA A 13 13.60 24.07 34.54
CA ALA A 13 12.38 23.70 33.83
C ALA A 13 12.66 23.34 32.36
N LEU A 14 13.49 24.12 31.66
CA LEU A 14 13.87 23.84 30.26
C LEU A 14 14.60 22.49 30.11
N ARG A 15 15.58 22.20 30.97
CA ARG A 15 16.27 20.89 30.96
C ARG A 15 15.30 19.74 31.20
N LYS A 16 14.33 19.93 32.10
CA LYS A 16 13.28 18.94 32.36
C LYS A 16 12.41 18.74 31.11
N LEU A 17 11.96 19.82 30.46
CA LEU A 17 11.17 19.74 29.22
C LEU A 17 11.88 18.97 28.11
N ILE A 18 13.17 19.22 27.88
CA ILE A 18 13.98 18.50 26.88
C ILE A 18 14.10 17.02 27.23
N LYS A 19 14.34 16.70 28.51
CA LYS A 19 14.44 15.31 28.98
C LYS A 19 13.11 14.57 28.82
N ASP A 20 12.00 15.23 29.18
CA ASP A 20 10.66 14.67 29.06
C ASP A 20 10.28 14.43 27.59
N ASP A 21 10.61 15.35 26.68
CA ASP A 21 10.39 15.19 25.24
C ASP A 21 11.21 14.03 24.65
N ARG A 22 12.50 13.93 25.02
CA ARG A 22 13.36 12.80 24.60
C ARG A 22 12.82 11.46 25.09
N ASN A 23 12.38 11.39 26.35
CA ASN A 23 11.80 10.18 26.92
C ASN A 23 10.48 9.81 26.23
N LYS A 24 9.62 10.81 25.96
CA LYS A 24 8.37 10.61 25.23
C LYS A 24 8.62 10.10 23.81
N ASN A 25 9.65 10.62 23.13
CA ASN A 25 10.04 10.13 21.81
C ASN A 25 10.51 8.67 21.85
N ALA A 26 11.39 8.32 22.80
CA ALA A 26 11.84 6.94 22.98
C ALA A 26 10.68 5.99 23.28
N GLU A 27 9.73 6.41 24.11
CA GLU A 27 8.53 5.64 24.44
C GLU A 27 7.61 5.47 23.23
N ASN A 28 7.42 6.52 22.41
CA ASN A 28 6.63 6.42 21.18
C ASN A 28 7.24 5.43 20.18
N LEU A 29 8.57 5.47 19.99
CA LEU A 29 9.27 4.50 19.15
C LEU A 29 9.12 3.08 19.70
N ARG A 30 9.28 2.90 21.02
CA ARG A 30 9.09 1.62 21.69
C ARG A 30 7.68 1.08 21.46
N LYS A 31 6.65 1.92 21.54
CA LYS A 31 5.25 1.53 21.26
C LYS A 31 5.07 1.04 19.83
N ILE A 32 5.63 1.76 18.84
CA ILE A 32 5.57 1.33 17.43
C ILE A 32 6.20 -0.05 17.24
N ILE A 33 7.39 -0.27 17.81
CA ILE A 33 8.10 -1.55 17.70
C ILE A 33 7.35 -2.66 18.45
N ALA A 34 6.80 -2.36 19.63
CA ALA A 34 6.02 -3.30 20.42
C ALA A 34 4.74 -3.75 19.72
N SER A 35 4.07 -2.84 19.01
CA SER A 35 2.87 -3.13 18.23
C SER A 35 3.10 -4.13 17.09
N ALA A 36 4.34 -4.34 16.66
CA ALA A 36 4.73 -5.36 15.68
C ALA A 36 5.61 -6.46 16.31
N ASP A 37 5.34 -6.81 17.58
CA ASP A 37 6.00 -7.90 18.31
C ASP A 37 7.53 -7.79 18.42
N GLY A 38 8.07 -6.56 18.38
CA GLY A 38 9.51 -6.33 18.42
C GLY A 38 10.14 -6.36 19.82
N LEU A 39 9.36 -6.54 20.89
CA LEU A 39 9.86 -6.60 22.26
C LEU A 39 9.97 -8.04 22.74
N GLN A 40 11.20 -8.55 22.84
CA GLN A 40 11.50 -9.85 23.43
C GLN A 40 12.41 -9.69 24.64
N VAL A 41 12.42 -10.68 25.53
CA VAL A 41 13.39 -10.77 26.64
C VAL A 41 13.86 -12.21 26.72
N THR A 42 15.16 -12.42 26.47
CA THR A 42 15.78 -13.74 26.55
C THR A 42 17.11 -13.65 27.30
N ALA A 43 17.74 -14.80 27.57
CA ALA A 43 19.10 -14.82 28.12
C ALA A 43 20.14 -14.27 27.11
N ASP A 44 19.86 -14.32 25.81
CA ASP A 44 20.71 -13.77 24.75
C ASP A 44 20.31 -12.33 24.40
N LYS A 45 21.01 -11.38 25.02
CA LYS A 45 20.79 -9.94 24.83
C LYS A 45 21.07 -9.47 23.40
N LEU A 46 21.97 -10.13 22.68
CA LEU A 46 22.29 -9.76 21.30
C LEU A 46 21.10 -10.08 20.41
N SER A 47 20.59 -11.31 20.47
CA SER A 47 19.40 -11.72 19.72
C SER A 47 18.18 -10.86 20.02
N THR A 48 17.93 -10.54 21.30
CA THR A 48 16.85 -9.61 21.68
C THR A 48 17.00 -8.22 21.06
N SER A 49 18.21 -7.67 21.05
CA SER A 49 18.47 -6.34 20.49
C SER A 49 18.39 -6.34 18.95
N HIS A 50 18.86 -7.42 18.32
CA HIS A 50 18.74 -7.62 16.87
C HIS A 50 17.28 -7.77 16.44
N HIS A 51 16.45 -8.54 17.16
CA HIS A 51 15.02 -8.67 16.86
C HIS A 51 14.31 -7.31 16.90
N MET A 52 14.54 -6.52 17.95
CA MET A 52 13.98 -5.17 18.07
C MET A 52 14.37 -4.28 16.88
N SER A 53 15.62 -4.35 16.45
CA SER A 53 16.13 -3.59 15.29
C SER A 53 15.52 -4.07 13.97
N ASN A 54 15.40 -5.38 13.78
CA ASN A 54 14.78 -5.98 12.59
C ASN A 54 13.32 -5.54 12.44
N VAL A 55 12.54 -5.63 13.51
CA VAL A 55 11.14 -5.16 13.52
C VAL A 55 11.07 -3.66 13.25
N MET A 56 11.90 -2.85 13.91
CA MET A 56 11.95 -1.41 13.69
C MET A 56 12.19 -1.06 12.22
N PHE A 57 13.19 -1.65 11.57
CA PHE A 57 13.48 -1.37 10.16
C PHE A 57 12.41 -1.93 9.22
N ASN A 58 11.76 -3.04 9.58
CA ASN A 58 10.62 -3.58 8.83
C ASN A 58 9.47 -2.57 8.80
N VAL A 59 9.04 -2.07 9.97
CA VAL A 59 7.91 -1.13 10.07
C VAL A 59 8.26 0.28 9.59
N MET A 60 9.54 0.68 9.62
CA MET A 60 9.97 1.94 8.98
C MET A 60 9.88 1.88 7.46
N ARG A 61 10.05 0.70 6.84
CA ARG A 61 10.03 0.55 5.38
C ARG A 61 8.64 0.20 4.85
N GLY A 62 7.93 -0.72 5.50
CA GLY A 62 6.60 -1.18 5.10
C GLY A 62 5.42 -0.49 5.79
N GLY A 63 5.69 0.23 6.90
CA GLY A 63 4.67 0.85 7.74
C GLY A 63 4.20 -0.01 8.91
N ILE A 64 3.34 0.57 9.73
CA ILE A 64 2.65 -0.05 10.87
C ILE A 64 1.18 0.39 10.87
N PHE A 65 0.26 -0.47 11.29
CA PHE A 65 -1.16 -0.10 11.42
C PHE A 65 -1.33 0.90 12.57
N ALA A 66 -2.06 1.98 12.30
CA ALA A 66 -2.10 3.13 13.19
C ALA A 66 -2.77 2.87 14.55
N ASP A 67 -3.86 2.10 14.56
CA ASP A 67 -4.61 1.78 15.79
C ASP A 67 -5.19 0.36 15.73
N GLN A 68 -4.30 -0.63 15.66
CA GLN A 68 -4.69 -2.03 15.58
C GLN A 68 -5.63 -2.26 14.38
N TYR A 69 -6.85 -2.72 14.64
CA TYR A 69 -7.88 -2.94 13.63
C TYR A 69 -8.95 -1.85 13.59
N TRP A 70 -8.79 -0.77 14.37
CA TRP A 70 -9.68 0.38 14.34
C TRP A 70 -9.33 1.31 13.19
N ILE A 71 -10.37 1.83 12.55
CA ILE A 71 -10.26 2.80 11.47
C ILE A 71 -11.09 4.04 11.78
N ASP A 72 -10.62 5.19 11.31
CA ASP A 72 -11.39 6.43 11.31
C ASP A 72 -12.13 6.56 9.99
N THR A 73 -13.46 6.65 10.04
CA THR A 73 -14.32 6.74 8.84
C THR A 73 -13.98 7.94 7.98
N ALA A 74 -13.60 9.06 8.61
CA ALA A 74 -13.17 10.26 7.87
C ALA A 74 -11.87 10.03 7.06
N ASP A 75 -10.98 9.14 7.49
CA ASP A 75 -9.78 8.80 6.73
C ASP A 75 -10.09 7.83 5.59
N PHE A 76 -11.00 6.87 5.82
CA PHE A 76 -11.50 5.96 4.79
C PHE A 76 -12.27 6.72 3.69
N ILE A 77 -13.13 7.67 4.03
CA ILE A 77 -13.81 8.52 3.04
C ILE A 77 -12.78 9.26 2.17
N LYS A 78 -11.75 9.87 2.77
CA LYS A 78 -10.67 10.53 2.01
C LYS A 78 -9.88 9.55 1.13
N PHE A 79 -9.70 8.32 1.59
CA PHE A 79 -9.12 7.25 0.77
C PHE A 79 -9.99 7.00 -0.45
N VAL A 80 -11.29 6.79 -0.27
CA VAL A 80 -12.24 6.55 -1.38
C VAL A 80 -12.31 7.76 -2.31
N GLU A 81 -12.39 8.99 -1.79
CA GLU A 81 -12.35 10.24 -2.57
C GLU A 81 -11.11 10.33 -3.48
N THR A 82 -9.97 9.85 -2.99
CA THR A 82 -8.73 9.85 -3.79
C THR A 82 -8.81 8.85 -4.95
N HIS A 83 -9.47 7.71 -4.75
CA HIS A 83 -9.53 6.63 -5.73
C HIS A 83 -10.67 6.80 -6.72
N ASN A 84 -11.89 7.02 -6.24
CA ASN A 84 -13.08 7.02 -7.05
C ASN A 84 -14.10 8.04 -6.54
N LEU A 85 -14.10 9.21 -7.19
CA LEU A 85 -15.03 10.30 -6.86
C LEU A 85 -16.49 9.91 -7.10
N SER A 86 -16.76 9.04 -8.08
CA SER A 86 -18.11 8.58 -8.37
C SER A 86 -18.69 7.78 -7.20
N VAL A 87 -17.90 6.90 -6.58
CA VAL A 87 -18.35 6.07 -5.44
C VAL A 87 -18.80 6.95 -4.26
N ILE A 88 -18.11 8.05 -3.98
CA ILE A 88 -18.53 9.00 -2.93
C ILE A 88 -19.90 9.63 -3.25
N GLN A 89 -20.15 9.91 -4.53
CA GLN A 89 -21.37 10.56 -4.98
C GLN A 89 -22.54 9.59 -5.06
N THR A 90 -22.30 8.33 -5.42
CA THR A 90 -23.35 7.32 -5.59
C THR A 90 -23.67 6.59 -4.28
N GLU A 91 -22.67 6.29 -3.45
CA GLU A 91 -22.84 5.49 -2.21
C GLU A 91 -23.04 6.35 -0.96
N THR A 92 -23.73 7.48 -1.09
CA THR A 92 -23.93 8.45 0.01
C THR A 92 -24.61 7.85 1.23
N GLU A 93 -25.58 6.95 1.02
CA GLU A 93 -26.28 6.24 2.09
C GLU A 93 -25.30 5.44 2.95
N PHE A 94 -24.43 4.65 2.33
CA PHE A 94 -23.41 3.85 3.02
C PHE A 94 -22.52 4.72 3.91
N PHE A 95 -21.95 5.80 3.35
CA PHE A 95 -21.06 6.68 4.12
C PHE A 95 -21.78 7.42 5.25
N SER A 96 -23.07 7.74 5.09
CA SER A 96 -23.86 8.41 6.12
C SER A 96 -24.17 7.52 7.34
N GLN A 97 -24.17 6.19 7.15
CA GLN A 97 -24.48 5.21 8.19
C GLN A 97 -23.23 4.72 8.94
N LEU A 98 -22.03 4.98 8.41
CA LEU A 98 -20.80 4.58 9.07
C LEU A 98 -20.61 5.35 10.39
N PRO A 99 -20.28 4.66 11.50
CA PRO A 99 -19.93 5.34 12.75
C PRO A 99 -18.62 6.12 12.59
N VAL A 100 -18.33 7.04 13.51
CA VAL A 100 -17.08 7.85 13.46
C VAL A 100 -15.82 6.96 13.42
N ARG A 101 -15.85 5.84 14.15
CA ARG A 101 -14.83 4.79 14.13
C ARG A 101 -15.50 3.42 14.03
N THR A 102 -14.88 2.50 13.33
CA THR A 102 -15.31 1.09 13.21
C THR A 102 -14.10 0.17 13.13
N LYS A 103 -14.29 -1.13 13.27
CA LYS A 103 -13.25 -2.11 12.97
C LYS A 103 -13.16 -2.37 11.47
N ILE A 104 -11.98 -2.72 10.97
CA ILE A 104 -11.81 -3.08 9.56
C ILE A 104 -12.74 -4.23 9.11
N SER A 105 -12.92 -5.24 9.97
CA SER A 105 -13.81 -6.38 9.70
C SER A 105 -15.29 -5.97 9.60
N GLU A 106 -15.71 -4.98 10.38
CA GLU A 106 -17.05 -4.41 10.33
C GLU A 106 -17.25 -3.60 9.06
N LEU A 107 -16.25 -2.78 8.67
CA LEU A 107 -16.26 -2.07 7.39
C LEU A 107 -16.42 -3.05 6.22
N HIS A 108 -15.65 -4.14 6.21
CA HIS A 108 -15.79 -5.17 5.18
C HIS A 108 -17.20 -5.75 5.17
N SER A 109 -17.72 -6.15 6.32
CA SER A 109 -19.07 -6.73 6.42
C SER A 109 -20.15 -5.79 5.90
N LEU A 110 -20.08 -4.49 6.25
CA LEU A 110 -21.02 -3.48 5.78
C LEU A 110 -20.91 -3.25 4.28
N ALA A 111 -19.70 -3.20 3.72
CA ALA A 111 -19.51 -3.05 2.28
C ALA A 111 -20.06 -4.26 1.50
N GLU A 112 -19.86 -5.47 2.05
CA GLU A 112 -20.37 -6.72 1.49
C GLU A 112 -21.90 -6.80 1.51
N GLU A 113 -22.53 -6.35 2.59
CA GLU A 113 -24.00 -6.27 2.72
C GLU A 113 -24.59 -5.22 1.77
N HIS A 114 -23.90 -4.09 1.58
CA HIS A 114 -24.31 -3.03 0.67
C HIS A 114 -24.23 -3.45 -0.81
N GLY A 115 -23.24 -4.29 -1.16
CA GLY A 115 -23.18 -4.96 -2.47
C GLY A 115 -22.54 -4.17 -3.62
N SER A 116 -22.09 -2.93 -3.39
CA SER A 116 -21.36 -2.15 -4.39
C SER A 116 -19.96 -2.72 -4.62
N THR A 117 -19.67 -3.17 -5.84
CA THR A 117 -18.42 -3.89 -6.16
C THR A 117 -17.18 -3.02 -5.97
N ASP A 118 -17.24 -1.75 -6.38
CA ASP A 118 -16.14 -0.80 -6.15
C ASP A 118 -15.95 -0.50 -4.67
N LEU A 119 -17.03 -0.35 -3.92
CA LEU A 119 -16.95 -0.13 -2.48
C LEU A 119 -16.33 -1.32 -1.75
N ILE A 120 -16.73 -2.54 -2.11
CA ILE A 120 -16.15 -3.78 -1.56
C ILE A 120 -14.65 -3.80 -1.85
N ARG A 121 -14.22 -3.62 -3.11
CA ARG A 121 -12.80 -3.55 -3.48
C ARG A 121 -12.06 -2.52 -2.65
N LEU A 122 -12.56 -1.28 -2.60
CA LEU A 122 -11.93 -0.17 -1.90
C LEU A 122 -11.82 -0.44 -0.39
N SER A 123 -12.82 -1.08 0.21
CA SER A 123 -12.80 -1.47 1.63
C SER A 123 -11.70 -2.50 1.94
N TYR A 124 -11.49 -3.50 1.06
CA TYR A 124 -10.41 -4.48 1.22
C TYR A 124 -9.04 -3.89 0.90
N THR A 125 -8.93 -2.96 -0.06
CA THR A 125 -7.65 -2.31 -0.39
C THR A 125 -7.26 -1.16 0.54
N TYR A 126 -8.06 -0.86 1.56
CA TYR A 126 -7.76 0.18 2.53
C TYR A 126 -6.90 -0.36 3.68
N LEU A 127 -5.62 0.05 3.71
CA LEU A 127 -4.70 -0.23 4.81
C LEU A 127 -4.34 1.07 5.56
N PRO A 128 -4.75 1.25 6.83
CA PRO A 128 -4.49 2.46 7.62
C PRO A 128 -3.05 2.46 8.19
N LEU A 129 -2.06 2.36 7.31
CA LEU A 129 -0.64 2.33 7.66
C LEU A 129 -0.09 3.74 7.90
N THR A 130 0.88 3.83 8.80
CA THR A 130 1.70 5.01 9.07
C THR A 130 3.16 4.60 9.26
N PHE A 131 4.04 5.53 9.60
CA PHE A 131 5.46 5.30 9.92
C PHE A 131 6.38 4.85 8.77
N SER A 132 5.82 4.46 7.62
CA SER A 132 6.61 4.07 6.45
C SER A 132 7.36 5.24 5.81
N ARG A 133 8.50 4.94 5.18
CA ARG A 133 9.29 5.86 4.36
C ARG A 133 10.14 5.08 3.36
N ARG A 134 10.48 5.72 2.23
CA ARG A 134 11.50 5.18 1.32
C ARG A 134 12.86 5.09 2.01
N HIS A 135 13.60 4.02 1.69
CA HIS A 135 14.88 3.68 2.29
C HIS A 135 16.07 4.38 1.60
N GLY A 136 15.91 5.68 1.35
CA GLY A 136 17.00 6.55 0.92
C GLY A 136 17.85 7.03 2.09
N ASP A 137 19.16 7.13 1.87
CA ASP A 137 20.15 7.60 2.84
C ASP A 137 21.48 7.93 2.12
N PRO A 138 22.49 8.53 2.76
CA PRO A 138 23.76 8.88 2.11
C PRO A 138 24.52 7.70 1.47
N SER A 139 24.29 6.45 1.91
CA SER A 139 24.84 5.25 1.27
C SER A 139 24.00 4.73 0.09
N ARG A 140 22.77 5.26 -0.07
CA ARG A 140 21.85 5.01 -1.18
C ARG A 140 21.36 6.32 -1.80
N PRO A 141 22.25 7.18 -2.31
CA PRO A 141 21.90 8.52 -2.78
C PRO A 141 20.97 8.53 -4.00
N TRP A 142 20.87 7.42 -4.74
CA TRP A 142 19.91 7.24 -5.84
C TRP A 142 18.46 7.06 -5.35
N ASN A 143 18.25 6.70 -4.07
CA ASN A 143 16.94 6.61 -3.46
C ASN A 143 16.58 7.94 -2.79
N ARG A 144 15.66 8.71 -3.38
CA ARG A 144 15.06 9.85 -2.69
C ARG A 144 14.13 9.36 -1.58
N PHE A 145 14.08 10.08 -0.46
CA PHE A 145 13.19 9.77 0.65
C PHE A 145 12.55 11.04 1.23
N ALA A 146 11.38 10.85 1.82
CA ALA A 146 10.72 11.82 2.68
C ALA A 146 10.18 11.10 3.94
N ILE A 147 10.02 11.83 5.04
CA ILE A 147 9.47 11.30 6.31
C ILE A 147 8.19 12.08 6.60
N ASN A 148 7.09 11.63 6.02
CA ASN A 148 5.80 12.33 6.07
C ASN A 148 4.86 11.64 7.07
N LEU A 149 5.13 11.85 8.36
CA LEU A 149 4.40 11.18 9.46
C LEU A 149 3.29 12.03 10.06
N LYS A 150 3.27 13.33 9.75
CA LYS A 150 2.34 14.29 10.34
C LYS A 150 1.75 15.17 9.25
N LYS A 151 0.45 15.46 9.39
CA LYS A 151 -0.25 16.48 8.62
C LYS A 151 0.25 17.87 9.03
N ALA A 152 -0.16 18.89 8.28
CA ALA A 152 0.21 20.29 8.55
C ALA A 152 -0.21 20.77 9.95
N ASP A 153 -1.29 20.22 10.52
CA ASP A 153 -1.78 20.50 11.87
C ASP A 153 -1.02 19.72 12.98
N GLY A 154 -0.06 18.87 12.61
CA GLY A 154 0.72 18.04 13.52
C GLY A 154 0.08 16.70 13.92
N SER A 155 -1.15 16.42 13.48
CA SER A 155 -1.81 15.13 13.67
C SER A 155 -1.18 14.05 12.79
N GLN A 156 -1.42 12.77 13.11
CA GLN A 156 -0.83 11.64 12.40
C GLN A 156 -1.29 11.60 10.93
N GLN A 157 -0.35 11.31 10.03
CA GLN A 157 -0.62 11.04 8.63
C GLN A 157 -0.63 9.51 8.38
N LEU A 158 -1.75 9.02 7.84
CA LEU A 158 -1.82 7.66 7.31
C LEU A 158 -1.37 7.70 5.86
N ASN A 159 -0.25 7.05 5.58
CA ASN A 159 0.32 6.98 4.25
C ASN A 159 1.34 5.84 4.14
N TYR A 160 1.48 5.32 2.93
CA TYR A 160 2.56 4.42 2.58
C TYR A 160 2.94 4.54 1.10
N GLU A 161 4.22 4.33 0.83
CA GLU A 161 4.74 4.09 -0.50
C GLU A 161 5.93 3.16 -0.44
N GLY A 162 6.06 2.28 -1.43
CA GLY A 162 7.18 1.36 -1.51
C GLY A 162 7.27 0.68 -2.86
N ASN A 163 8.51 0.41 -3.28
CA ASN A 163 8.74 -0.46 -4.43
C ASN A 163 8.10 -1.82 -4.15
N TRP A 164 7.56 -2.44 -5.20
CA TRP A 164 6.72 -3.65 -5.12
C TRP A 164 7.29 -4.73 -4.22
N ARG A 165 8.48 -5.25 -4.56
CA ARG A 165 9.17 -6.29 -3.79
C ARG A 165 9.36 -5.88 -2.32
N ASP A 166 9.86 -4.67 -2.10
CA ASP A 166 10.23 -4.21 -0.76
C ASP A 166 9.02 -4.18 0.18
N ILE A 167 7.91 -3.59 -0.26
CA ILE A 167 6.73 -3.39 0.58
C ILE A 167 6.00 -4.70 0.86
N PHE A 168 5.81 -5.57 -0.15
CA PHE A 168 5.15 -6.86 0.06
C PHE A 168 5.97 -7.83 0.92
N GLN A 169 7.30 -7.78 0.83
CA GLN A 169 8.17 -8.50 1.77
C GLN A 169 8.02 -7.98 3.21
N ASN A 170 7.92 -6.66 3.42
CA ASN A 170 7.71 -6.13 4.77
C ASN A 170 6.32 -6.46 5.32
N TRP A 171 5.32 -6.49 4.45
CA TRP A 171 3.94 -6.84 4.78
C TRP A 171 3.78 -8.31 5.13
N GLU A 172 4.55 -9.23 4.52
CA GLU A 172 4.58 -10.64 4.94
C GLU A 172 4.89 -10.77 6.45
N ALA A 173 5.95 -10.11 6.93
CA ALA A 173 6.30 -10.12 8.35
C ALA A 173 5.24 -9.42 9.21
N LEU A 174 4.71 -8.28 8.73
CA LEU A 174 3.70 -7.50 9.46
C LEU A 174 2.38 -8.27 9.63
N ALA A 175 1.99 -9.09 8.65
CA ALA A 175 0.76 -9.88 8.68
C ALA A 175 0.73 -10.90 9.83
N TYR A 176 1.87 -11.31 10.37
CA TYR A 176 1.89 -12.17 11.57
C TYR A 176 1.49 -11.42 12.84
N SER A 177 1.79 -10.13 12.94
CA SER A 177 1.32 -9.27 14.05
C SER A 177 -0.10 -8.78 13.83
N TYR A 178 -0.54 -8.69 12.57
CA TYR A 178 -1.84 -8.16 12.17
C TYR A 178 -2.58 -9.03 11.15
N PRO A 179 -2.96 -10.26 11.52
CA PRO A 179 -3.54 -11.23 10.59
C PRO A 179 -4.79 -10.76 9.85
N GLU A 180 -5.67 -9.96 10.47
CA GLU A 180 -6.93 -9.53 9.83
C GLU A 180 -6.72 -8.63 8.58
N TYR A 181 -5.50 -8.16 8.33
CA TYR A 181 -5.17 -7.38 7.14
C TYR A 181 -4.58 -8.21 5.99
N VAL A 182 -4.34 -9.52 6.15
CA VAL A 182 -3.66 -10.31 5.13
C VAL A 182 -4.46 -10.38 3.82
N GLU A 183 -5.79 -10.52 3.89
CA GLU A 183 -6.65 -10.45 2.70
C GLU A 183 -6.57 -9.07 2.05
N GLY A 184 -6.51 -7.98 2.82
CA GLY A 184 -6.34 -6.64 2.27
C GLY A 184 -5.01 -6.47 1.52
N MET A 185 -3.92 -7.04 2.06
CA MET A 185 -2.61 -7.06 1.38
C MET A 185 -2.66 -7.85 0.07
N ILE A 186 -3.35 -9.00 0.06
CA ILE A 186 -3.58 -9.82 -1.15
C ILE A 186 -4.43 -9.06 -2.17
N PHE A 187 -5.47 -8.35 -1.72
CA PHE A 187 -6.34 -7.58 -2.60
C PHE A 187 -5.61 -6.41 -3.24
N ILE A 188 -4.75 -5.70 -2.51
CA ILE A 188 -3.88 -4.67 -3.08
C ILE A 188 -2.93 -5.30 -4.11
N PHE A 189 -2.28 -6.41 -3.76
CA PHE A 189 -1.37 -7.12 -4.67
C PHE A 189 -2.08 -7.44 -5.98
N LEU A 190 -3.18 -8.18 -5.91
CA LEU A 190 -3.88 -8.67 -7.09
C LEU A 190 -4.54 -7.54 -7.88
N SER A 191 -5.16 -6.56 -7.22
CA SER A 191 -5.80 -5.42 -7.91
C SER A 191 -4.78 -4.55 -8.67
N ALA A 192 -3.52 -4.54 -8.21
CA ALA A 192 -2.43 -3.82 -8.86
C ALA A 192 -1.71 -4.64 -9.95
N THR A 193 -2.07 -5.90 -10.19
CA THR A 193 -1.52 -6.66 -11.32
C THR A 193 -2.18 -6.27 -12.63
N THR A 194 -1.43 -6.34 -13.73
CA THR A 194 -1.87 -6.00 -15.08
C THR A 194 -2.56 -7.20 -15.76
N VAL A 195 -3.30 -6.94 -16.84
CA VAL A 195 -4.03 -7.99 -17.59
C VAL A 195 -3.12 -9.01 -18.27
N ASP A 196 -1.85 -8.66 -18.46
CA ASP A 196 -0.78 -9.48 -19.00
C ASP A 196 0.10 -10.11 -17.91
N GLY A 197 -0.34 -10.08 -16.64
CA GLY A 197 0.23 -10.87 -15.56
C GLY A 197 1.44 -10.27 -14.86
N TYR A 198 1.66 -8.96 -14.98
CA TYR A 198 2.76 -8.25 -14.34
C TYR A 198 2.25 -7.18 -13.36
N ASN A 199 3.10 -6.21 -13.01
CA ASN A 199 2.80 -5.18 -12.03
C ASN A 199 3.60 -3.88 -12.27
N PRO A 200 3.09 -2.73 -11.80
CA PRO A 200 3.87 -1.50 -11.69
C PRO A 200 4.99 -1.61 -10.66
N TYR A 201 6.02 -0.77 -10.77
CA TYR A 201 7.19 -0.86 -9.88
C TYR A 201 6.89 -0.42 -8.43
N ARG A 202 5.87 0.42 -8.20
CA ARG A 202 5.57 1.01 -6.88
C ARG A 202 4.08 0.95 -6.51
N ILE A 203 3.84 0.64 -5.23
CA ILE A 203 2.54 0.75 -4.55
C ILE A 203 2.56 1.97 -3.64
N THR A 204 1.43 2.66 -3.55
CA THR A 204 1.19 3.77 -2.62
C THR A 204 -0.19 3.65 -1.99
N ARG A 205 -0.47 4.43 -0.93
CA ARG A 205 -1.83 4.57 -0.39
C ARG A 205 -2.84 5.07 -1.43
N ALA A 206 -2.38 5.79 -2.47
CA ALA A 206 -3.24 6.32 -3.52
C ALA A 206 -3.33 5.39 -4.75
N GLY A 207 -2.81 4.17 -4.69
CA GLY A 207 -2.81 3.21 -5.79
C GLY A 207 -1.40 2.86 -6.26
N ILE A 208 -1.12 3.07 -7.55
CA ILE A 208 0.09 2.57 -8.21
C ILE A 208 0.86 3.64 -8.96
N ASP A 209 2.17 3.44 -9.12
CA ASP A 209 3.01 4.23 -10.04
C ASP A 209 3.92 3.33 -10.87
N TRP A 210 4.07 3.68 -12.15
CA TRP A 210 4.98 3.04 -13.09
C TRP A 210 6.12 3.99 -13.47
N GLU A 211 7.18 3.43 -14.05
CA GLU A 211 8.29 4.21 -14.62
C GLU A 211 7.88 4.75 -16.00
N ILE A 212 8.38 5.93 -16.34
CA ILE A 212 8.18 6.56 -17.66
C ILE A 212 9.57 6.77 -18.26
N PRO A 213 9.82 6.34 -19.51
CA PRO A 213 11.11 6.53 -20.14
C PRO A 213 11.43 8.01 -20.31
N GLU A 214 12.69 8.39 -20.10
CA GLU A 214 13.15 9.76 -20.30
C GLU A 214 13.09 10.13 -21.79
N PRO A 215 12.36 11.20 -22.19
CA PRO A 215 12.23 11.58 -23.58
C PRO A 215 13.58 11.83 -24.25
N GLY A 216 13.81 11.20 -25.41
CA GLY A 216 15.04 11.37 -26.20
C GLY A 216 16.26 10.62 -25.68
N ASN A 217 16.15 9.87 -24.57
CA ASN A 217 17.23 9.03 -24.07
C ASN A 217 17.05 7.58 -24.58
N PRO A 218 17.88 7.10 -25.53
CA PRO A 218 17.74 5.76 -26.11
C PRO A 218 18.05 4.63 -25.12
N TRP A 219 18.60 4.93 -23.94
CA TRP A 219 18.93 3.96 -22.90
C TRP A 219 17.91 3.93 -21.76
N ALA A 220 16.93 4.84 -21.77
CA ALA A 220 15.86 4.87 -20.79
C ALA A 220 14.77 3.86 -21.19
N ASN A 221 14.87 2.67 -20.60
CA ASN A 221 13.92 1.58 -20.82
C ASN A 221 13.02 1.38 -19.59
N ILE A 222 11.88 0.74 -19.82
CA ILE A 222 10.95 0.29 -18.79
C ILE A 222 10.76 -1.22 -18.89
N GLY A 223 10.14 -1.82 -17.90
CA GLY A 223 9.77 -3.22 -17.99
C GLY A 223 9.17 -3.78 -16.71
N TYR A 224 9.10 -5.10 -16.68
CA TYR A 224 8.58 -5.86 -15.55
C TYR A 224 9.67 -6.78 -14.99
N TRP A 225 9.70 -6.92 -13.67
CA TRP A 225 10.59 -7.87 -13.00
C TRP A 225 9.85 -9.20 -12.81
N SER A 226 10.43 -10.27 -13.33
CA SER A 226 9.80 -11.60 -13.33
C SER A 226 9.58 -12.19 -11.94
N ASP A 227 10.38 -11.82 -10.94
CA ASP A 227 10.21 -12.36 -9.59
C ASP A 227 9.04 -11.71 -8.83
N HIS A 228 8.53 -10.56 -9.29
CA HIS A 228 7.55 -9.74 -8.56
C HIS A 228 6.19 -10.41 -8.30
N GLN A 229 5.85 -11.47 -9.04
CA GLN A 229 4.50 -12.05 -8.97
C GLN A 229 4.39 -13.19 -7.97
N VAL A 230 4.99 -14.33 -8.31
CA VAL A 230 4.58 -15.62 -7.74
C VAL A 230 4.90 -15.73 -6.25
N ILE A 231 6.16 -15.53 -5.87
CA ILE A 231 6.61 -15.85 -4.51
C ILE A 231 6.00 -14.91 -3.47
N TYR A 232 5.92 -13.61 -3.75
CA TYR A 232 5.41 -12.63 -2.78
C TYR A 232 3.90 -12.78 -2.55
N LEU A 233 3.14 -13.06 -3.60
CA LEU A 233 1.72 -13.40 -3.47
C LEU A 233 1.53 -14.71 -2.71
N LEU A 234 2.31 -15.74 -3.05
CA LEU A 234 2.22 -17.05 -2.41
C LEU A 234 2.41 -16.96 -0.90
N LYS A 235 3.40 -16.19 -0.42
CA LYS A 235 3.64 -16.02 1.02
C LYS A 235 2.44 -15.43 1.75
N LEU A 236 1.78 -14.42 1.18
CA LEU A 236 0.56 -13.85 1.77
C LEU A 236 -0.61 -14.85 1.73
N MET A 237 -0.77 -15.58 0.63
CA MET A 237 -1.81 -16.63 0.51
C MET A 237 -1.60 -17.78 1.49
N GLU A 238 -0.36 -18.18 1.77
CA GLU A 238 -0.02 -19.17 2.78
C GLU A 238 -0.39 -18.69 4.18
N ILE A 239 -0.15 -17.41 4.51
CA ILE A 239 -0.56 -16.79 5.77
C ILE A 239 -2.09 -16.80 5.89
N SER A 240 -2.80 -16.31 4.86
CA SER A 240 -4.28 -16.33 4.81
C SER A 240 -4.82 -17.75 4.98
N THR A 241 -4.26 -18.74 4.27
CA THR A 241 -4.70 -20.14 4.37
C THR A 241 -4.46 -20.73 5.76
N LYS A 242 -3.38 -20.34 6.43
CA LYS A 242 -3.04 -20.80 7.78
C LYS A 242 -3.93 -20.18 8.85
N ILE A 243 -4.22 -18.89 8.74
CA ILE A 243 -4.92 -18.12 9.79
C ILE A 243 -6.43 -18.06 9.55
N HIS A 244 -6.85 -17.95 8.29
CA HIS A 244 -8.24 -17.93 7.83
C HIS A 244 -8.54 -19.10 6.85
N PRO A 245 -8.54 -20.37 7.31
CA PRO A 245 -8.76 -21.52 6.44
C PRO A 245 -10.07 -21.40 5.64
N GLY A 246 -9.98 -21.52 4.31
CA GLY A 246 -11.13 -21.44 3.41
C GLY A 246 -11.46 -20.05 2.89
N LYS A 247 -10.95 -18.97 3.51
CA LYS A 247 -11.28 -17.58 3.14
C LYS A 247 -11.00 -17.24 1.68
N LEU A 248 -9.86 -17.69 1.14
CA LEU A 248 -9.52 -17.50 -0.28
C LEU A 248 -10.51 -18.18 -1.23
N ARG A 249 -11.15 -19.30 -0.81
CA ARG A 249 -12.13 -20.01 -1.64
C ARG A 249 -13.37 -19.16 -1.86
N ASP A 250 -13.76 -18.37 -0.87
CA ASP A 250 -14.91 -17.47 -0.95
C ASP A 250 -14.75 -16.44 -2.08
N TYR A 251 -13.51 -16.10 -2.47
CA TYR A 251 -13.23 -15.10 -3.50
C TYR A 251 -13.00 -15.68 -4.90
N LEU A 252 -12.99 -17.01 -5.06
CA LEU A 252 -12.71 -17.67 -6.35
C LEU A 252 -13.69 -17.28 -7.45
N ASN A 253 -14.96 -17.05 -7.12
CA ASN A 253 -16.02 -16.71 -8.08
C ASN A 253 -16.60 -15.30 -7.89
N ARG A 254 -16.02 -14.48 -7.00
CA ARG A 254 -16.53 -13.14 -6.67
C ARG A 254 -15.78 -12.07 -7.45
N PRO A 255 -16.40 -11.36 -8.41
CA PRO A 255 -15.71 -10.38 -9.23
C PRO A 255 -15.55 -9.06 -8.48
N ILE A 256 -14.52 -8.95 -7.62
CA ILE A 256 -14.27 -7.78 -6.76
C ILE A 256 -12.81 -7.28 -6.81
N LEU A 257 -11.95 -7.91 -7.63
CA LEU A 257 -10.57 -7.49 -7.87
C LEU A 257 -10.47 -6.76 -9.21
N SER A 258 -9.58 -5.79 -9.34
CA SER A 258 -9.37 -5.04 -10.59
C SER A 258 -8.07 -5.44 -11.30
N TYR A 259 -7.81 -4.84 -12.46
CA TYR A 259 -6.51 -4.87 -13.14
C TYR A 259 -5.93 -3.46 -13.23
N ALA A 260 -4.62 -3.33 -13.00
CA ALA A 260 -3.87 -2.13 -13.31
C ALA A 260 -3.76 -1.91 -14.83
N ASN A 261 -3.95 -0.68 -15.27
CA ASN A 261 -3.79 -0.26 -16.66
C ASN A 261 -2.44 0.45 -16.83
N VAL A 262 -1.36 -0.31 -16.75
CA VAL A 262 0.00 0.22 -16.93
C VAL A 262 0.24 0.40 -18.44
N PRO A 263 0.73 1.56 -18.92
CA PRO A 263 0.87 1.85 -20.35
C PRO A 263 2.12 1.20 -20.97
N TYR A 264 2.39 -0.04 -20.59
CA TYR A 264 3.45 -0.86 -21.17
C TYR A 264 2.82 -1.85 -22.13
N GLN A 265 3.39 -1.98 -23.32
CA GLN A 265 2.89 -2.87 -24.36
C GLN A 265 3.97 -3.88 -24.69
N ILE A 266 3.78 -5.11 -24.22
CA ILE A 266 4.60 -6.24 -24.62
C ILE A 266 4.42 -6.46 -26.12
N LYS A 267 5.53 -6.58 -26.85
CA LYS A 267 5.52 -6.75 -28.31
C LYS A 267 5.00 -8.12 -28.72
N PRO A 268 4.53 -8.27 -29.98
CA PRO A 268 4.14 -9.57 -30.50
C PRO A 268 5.26 -10.61 -30.37
N TYR A 269 4.90 -11.86 -30.08
CA TYR A 269 5.85 -12.95 -29.85
C TYR A 269 6.92 -13.09 -30.96
N SER A 270 6.54 -12.90 -32.22
CA SER A 270 7.45 -12.96 -33.36
C SER A 270 8.53 -11.87 -33.36
N GLU A 271 8.32 -10.75 -32.67
CA GLU A 271 9.34 -9.71 -32.46
C GLU A 271 10.22 -10.04 -31.24
N LEU A 272 9.63 -10.58 -30.18
CA LEU A 272 10.37 -11.03 -28.99
C LEU A 272 11.43 -12.08 -29.35
N GLN A 273 11.09 -13.00 -30.27
CA GLN A 273 12.03 -14.02 -30.76
C GLN A 273 13.21 -13.45 -31.55
N LYS A 274 13.01 -12.28 -32.19
CA LYS A 274 14.07 -11.64 -32.99
C LYS A 274 15.04 -10.88 -32.11
N ASP A 275 14.54 -10.16 -31.11
CA ASP A 275 15.35 -9.40 -30.16
C ASP A 275 14.73 -9.42 -28.75
N PRO A 276 15.20 -10.32 -27.86
CA PRO A 276 14.68 -10.43 -26.50
C PRO A 276 15.14 -9.28 -25.58
N TYR A 277 15.97 -8.34 -26.05
CA TYR A 277 16.35 -7.15 -25.30
C TYR A 277 15.46 -5.93 -25.62
N ASN A 278 14.59 -6.04 -26.64
CA ASN A 278 13.73 -4.95 -27.09
C ASN A 278 12.27 -5.43 -27.18
N THR A 279 11.65 -5.61 -26.02
CA THR A 279 10.43 -6.43 -25.86
C THR A 279 9.19 -5.68 -25.43
N ILE A 280 9.33 -4.46 -24.89
CA ILE A 280 8.22 -3.69 -24.31
C ILE A 280 8.29 -2.25 -24.80
N ASN A 281 7.18 -1.74 -25.33
CA ASN A 281 7.04 -0.33 -25.71
C ASN A 281 6.28 0.45 -24.63
N PHE A 282 6.54 1.75 -24.50
CA PHE A 282 5.70 2.64 -23.71
C PHE A 282 4.62 3.27 -24.60
N ASN A 283 3.35 3.14 -24.20
CA ASN A 283 2.21 3.68 -24.93
C ASN A 283 1.83 5.08 -24.41
N PHE A 284 2.40 6.12 -25.03
CA PHE A 284 2.17 7.51 -24.64
C PHE A 284 0.72 7.98 -24.82
N ASN A 285 -0.03 7.42 -25.77
CA ASN A 285 -1.45 7.77 -25.94
C ASN A 285 -2.29 7.23 -24.78
N LEU A 286 -1.98 6.01 -24.33
CA LEU A 286 -2.63 5.40 -23.17
C LEU A 286 -2.26 6.14 -21.88
N GLU A 287 -1.00 6.55 -21.71
CA GLU A 287 -0.57 7.40 -20.59
C GLU A 287 -1.42 8.69 -20.50
N GLN A 288 -1.54 9.44 -21.60
CA GLN A 288 -2.32 10.68 -21.63
C GLN A 288 -3.80 10.45 -21.31
N GLU A 289 -4.38 9.35 -21.80
CA GLU A 289 -5.75 8.98 -21.50
C GLU A 289 -5.94 8.63 -20.01
N ILE A 290 -5.00 7.89 -19.43
CA ILE A 290 -5.01 7.58 -17.99
C ILE A 290 -4.86 8.86 -17.16
N GLU A 291 -3.92 9.75 -17.51
CA GLU A 291 -3.75 11.04 -16.82
C GLU A 291 -5.04 11.88 -16.86
N ARG A 292 -5.74 11.89 -18.01
CA ARG A 292 -7.03 12.57 -18.15
C ARG A 292 -8.10 11.94 -17.26
N ARG A 293 -8.20 10.60 -17.23
CA ARG A 293 -9.15 9.89 -16.36
C ARG A 293 -8.86 10.14 -14.88
N VAL A 294 -7.59 10.12 -14.47
CA VAL A 294 -7.19 10.37 -13.08
C VAL A 294 -7.64 11.76 -12.61
N LYS A 295 -7.54 12.78 -13.47
CA LYS A 295 -8.00 14.14 -13.16
C LYS A 295 -9.52 14.24 -12.96
N ILE A 296 -10.30 13.36 -13.59
CA ILE A 296 -11.77 13.39 -13.55
C ILE A 296 -12.33 12.47 -12.47
N ASN A 297 -11.81 11.24 -12.37
CA ASN A 297 -12.41 10.15 -11.60
C ASN A 297 -11.64 9.82 -10.31
N GLY A 298 -10.40 10.30 -10.16
CA GLY A 298 -9.48 9.84 -9.11
C GLY A 298 -8.57 8.71 -9.58
N THR A 299 -7.76 8.15 -8.69
CA THR A 299 -6.68 7.22 -9.05
C THR A 299 -7.14 5.85 -9.58
N ASP A 300 -8.41 5.47 -9.42
CA ASP A 300 -9.00 4.32 -10.12
C ASP A 300 -9.03 4.52 -11.63
N GLY A 301 -8.82 5.75 -12.13
CA GLY A 301 -8.54 6.02 -13.54
C GLY A 301 -7.31 5.28 -14.10
N LYS A 302 -6.44 4.78 -13.21
CA LYS A 302 -5.28 3.91 -13.52
C LYS A 302 -5.64 2.42 -13.64
N LEU A 303 -6.91 2.05 -13.47
CA LEU A 303 -7.39 0.67 -13.62
C LEU A 303 -7.90 0.43 -15.05
N VAL A 304 -8.06 -0.85 -15.41
CA VAL A 304 -8.71 -1.23 -16.67
C VAL A 304 -10.21 -1.03 -16.54
N TYR A 305 -10.83 -0.50 -17.59
CA TYR A 305 -12.26 -0.26 -17.67
C TYR A 305 -12.94 -1.25 -18.63
N ASP A 306 -14.20 -1.55 -18.38
CA ASP A 306 -15.03 -2.34 -19.27
C ASP A 306 -15.67 -1.48 -20.39
N HIS A 307 -16.53 -2.10 -21.20
CA HIS A 307 -17.23 -1.44 -22.30
C HIS A 307 -18.29 -0.41 -21.87
N ASN A 308 -18.63 -0.36 -20.58
CA ASN A 308 -19.58 0.58 -19.98
C ASN A 308 -18.88 1.71 -19.22
N ASP A 309 -17.57 1.89 -19.44
CA ASP A 309 -16.74 2.85 -18.70
C ASP A 309 -16.81 2.67 -17.17
N GLN A 310 -16.94 1.43 -16.70
CA GLN A 310 -16.78 1.05 -15.29
C GLN A 310 -15.47 0.32 -15.05
N VAL A 311 -14.98 0.29 -13.80
CA VAL A 311 -13.79 -0.50 -13.44
C VAL A 311 -14.05 -1.97 -13.76
N LEU A 312 -13.11 -2.61 -14.45
CA LEU A 312 -13.20 -4.02 -14.81
C LEU A 312 -12.95 -4.89 -13.58
N HIS A 313 -14.00 -5.52 -13.06
CA HIS A 313 -13.91 -6.42 -11.91
C HIS A 313 -13.80 -7.89 -12.31
N ARG A 314 -12.96 -8.63 -11.59
CA ARG A 314 -12.63 -10.04 -11.79
C ARG A 314 -12.46 -10.78 -10.48
N ASN A 315 -12.60 -12.09 -10.56
CA ASN A 315 -12.52 -12.96 -9.39
C ASN A 315 -11.10 -13.47 -9.16
N LEU A 316 -10.86 -14.03 -7.97
CA LEU A 316 -9.54 -14.54 -7.61
C LEU A 316 -9.06 -15.63 -8.59
N ALA A 317 -9.94 -16.49 -9.09
CA ALA A 317 -9.57 -17.55 -10.02
C ALA A 317 -8.95 -16.99 -11.32
N GLU A 318 -9.59 -15.99 -11.92
CA GLU A 318 -9.06 -15.33 -13.12
C GLU A 318 -7.74 -14.63 -12.82
N LYS A 319 -7.65 -13.90 -11.71
CA LYS A 319 -6.41 -13.21 -11.32
C LYS A 319 -5.23 -14.17 -11.18
N LEU A 320 -5.45 -15.34 -10.56
CA LEU A 320 -4.41 -16.37 -10.42
C LEU A 320 -4.06 -17.02 -11.76
N LEU A 321 -5.04 -17.29 -12.62
CA LEU A 321 -4.79 -17.83 -13.96
C LEU A 321 -3.97 -16.86 -14.81
N THR A 322 -4.27 -15.56 -14.76
CA THR A 322 -3.49 -14.53 -15.47
C THR A 322 -2.02 -14.55 -15.07
N LEU A 323 -1.71 -14.70 -13.78
CA LEU A 323 -0.33 -14.79 -13.31
C LEU A 323 0.37 -16.11 -13.68
N LEU A 324 -0.37 -17.20 -13.89
CA LEU A 324 0.18 -18.50 -14.27
C LEU A 324 0.35 -18.67 -15.78
N LEU A 325 -0.45 -17.96 -16.58
CA LEU A 325 -0.44 -18.03 -18.04
C LEU A 325 0.54 -17.05 -18.69
N ALA A 326 0.85 -15.94 -18.00
CA ALA A 326 1.90 -15.01 -18.38
C ALA A 326 3.29 -15.65 -18.21
#